data_AF-A0A497M9I5-F1
#
_entry.id   AF-A0A497M9I5-F1
#
_cell.length_a   1.000
_cell.length_b   1.000
_cell.length_c   1.000
_cell.angle_alpha   90.00
_cell.angle_beta   90.00
_cell.angle_gamma   90.00
#
_symmetry.space_group_name_H-M   'P 1'
#
loop_
_entity.id
_entity.type
_entity.pdbx_description
1 polymer ?
#
loop_
_entity_poly.entity_id
_entity_poly.type
_entity_poly.pdbx_seq_one_letter_code
_entity_poly.pdbx_strand_id
1 'polypeptide(L)'
;MLTGRTIASMRVYDLLRAVDALTTLDWVDKTRVALMGSGESAVIALYTALLRGDVYAVILHDPPATQNVRSNPDGTGPAIEMINCLRYTDLPYVAGLLWPTQLVFLGPRPESYAWAERLYMKLGAPGVVRHVKNLSTWV
;
A
#
# COMPACT_ATOMS: atom_id res chain seq x y z
N MET A 1 11.96 20.01 -3.12
CA MET A 1 10.53 20.38 -3.18
C MET A 1 10.30 21.57 -2.27
N LEU A 2 9.83 22.70 -2.81
CA LEU A 2 9.79 24.00 -2.11
C LEU A 2 8.56 24.20 -1.21
N THR A 3 7.61 23.25 -1.21
CA THR A 3 6.27 23.41 -0.61
C THR A 3 5.98 22.48 0.57
N GLY A 4 7.02 21.86 1.15
CA GLY A 4 6.87 20.95 2.30
C GLY A 4 6.16 19.63 1.98
N ARG A 5 6.08 19.26 0.70
CA ARG A 5 5.51 17.99 0.22
C ARG A 5 6.60 17.11 -0.39
N THR A 6 6.37 15.81 -0.41
CA THR A 6 7.18 14.82 -1.14
C THR A 6 6.47 14.31 -2.39
N ILE A 7 7.21 13.78 -3.37
CA ILE A 7 6.62 13.17 -4.57
C ILE A 7 5.67 12.04 -4.18
N ALA A 8 6.05 11.21 -3.21
CA ALA A 8 5.18 10.16 -2.70
C ALA A 8 3.87 10.72 -2.13
N SER A 9 3.91 11.77 -1.31
CA SER A 9 2.70 12.38 -0.74
C SER A 9 1.77 12.97 -1.81
N MET A 10 2.34 13.51 -2.89
CA MET A 10 1.56 14.00 -4.03
C MET A 10 0.90 12.84 -4.79
N ARG A 11 1.64 11.77 -5.08
CA ARG A 11 1.09 10.57 -5.74
C ARG A 11 -0.01 9.89 -4.90
N VAL A 12 0.12 9.89 -3.57
CA VAL A 12 -0.94 9.41 -2.66
C VAL A 12 -2.19 10.28 -2.80
N TYR A 13 -2.04 11.60 -2.84
CA TYR A 13 -3.16 12.51 -3.07
C TYR A 13 -3.83 12.28 -4.43
N ASP A 14 -3.04 12.10 -5.48
CA ASP A 14 -3.54 11.80 -6.82
C ASP A 14 -4.34 10.50 -6.85
N LEU A 15 -3.83 9.43 -6.20
CA LEU A 15 -4.55 8.15 -6.12
C LEU A 15 -5.83 8.25 -5.29
N LEU A 16 -5.84 9.02 -4.19
CA LEU A 16 -7.06 9.30 -3.42
C LEU A 16 -8.14 9.93 -4.31
N ARG A 17 -7.77 10.94 -5.10
CA ARG A 17 -8.70 11.63 -6.02
C ARG A 17 -9.13 10.75 -7.19
N ALA A 18 -8.24 9.91 -7.70
CA ALA A 18 -8.59 8.94 -8.74
C ALA A 18 -9.65 7.95 -8.23
N VAL A 19 -9.52 7.44 -7.01
CA VAL A 19 -10.54 6.57 -6.41
C VAL A 19 -11.86 7.31 -6.20
N ASP A 20 -11.83 8.56 -5.71
CA ASP A 20 -13.04 9.37 -5.58
C ASP A 20 -13.78 9.48 -6.92
N ALA A 21 -13.07 9.80 -8.01
CA ALA A 21 -13.63 9.89 -9.35
C ALA A 21 -14.18 8.53 -9.85
N LEU A 22 -13.49 7.42 -9.60
CA LEU A 22 -14.00 6.09 -9.94
C LEU A 22 -15.31 5.78 -9.22
N THR A 23 -15.44 6.19 -7.96
CA THR A 23 -16.66 5.96 -7.16
C THR A 23 -17.84 6.84 -7.57
N THR A 24 -17.68 7.80 -8.48
CA THR A 24 -18.83 8.54 -9.06
C THR A 24 -19.46 7.83 -10.26
N LEU A 25 -18.84 6.75 -10.77
CA LEU A 25 -19.33 6.02 -11.92
C LEU A 25 -20.35 4.95 -11.50
N ASP A 26 -21.56 5.00 -12.07
CA ASP A 26 -22.67 4.12 -11.67
C ASP A 26 -22.43 2.63 -11.95
N TRP A 27 -21.53 2.32 -12.88
CA TRP A 27 -21.18 0.94 -13.26
C TRP A 27 -20.02 0.36 -12.43
N VAL A 28 -19.44 1.14 -11.50
CA VAL A 28 -18.38 0.68 -10.59
C VAL A 28 -19.00 0.23 -9.27
N ASP A 29 -18.68 -1.01 -8.87
CA ASP A 29 -18.98 -1.51 -7.53
C ASP A 29 -18.05 -0.86 -6.50
N LYS A 30 -18.55 0.18 -5.83
CA LYS A 30 -17.81 0.99 -4.86
C LYS A 30 -17.32 0.18 -3.66
N THR A 31 -17.95 -0.96 -3.38
CA THR A 31 -17.59 -1.84 -2.24
C THR A 31 -16.45 -2.81 -2.55
N ARG A 32 -16.07 -2.94 -3.83
CA ARG A 32 -15.04 -3.87 -4.32
C ARG A 32 -13.88 -3.18 -5.02
N VAL A 33 -13.61 -1.92 -4.68
CA VAL A 33 -12.44 -1.20 -5.19
C VAL A 33 -11.18 -1.69 -4.48
N ALA A 34 -10.23 -2.22 -5.25
CA ALA A 34 -8.92 -2.64 -4.77
C ALA A 34 -7.81 -1.74 -5.31
N LEU A 35 -6.77 -1.54 -4.51
CA LEU A 35 -5.56 -0.83 -4.91
C LEU A 35 -4.44 -1.83 -5.17
N MET A 36 -3.74 -1.69 -6.28
CA MET A 36 -2.57 -2.51 -6.60
C MET A 36 -1.37 -1.61 -6.85
N GLY A 37 -0.21 -1.99 -6.30
CA GLY A 37 1.05 -1.30 -6.55
C GLY A 37 2.21 -2.28 -6.71
N SER A 38 3.12 -1.93 -7.61
CA SER A 38 4.38 -2.63 -7.85
C SER A 38 5.58 -1.77 -7.48
N GLY A 39 6.58 -2.32 -6.79
CA GLY A 39 7.78 -1.57 -6.43
C GLY A 39 7.44 -0.32 -5.61
N GLU A 40 7.96 0.84 -6.01
CA GLU A 40 7.68 2.12 -5.34
C GLU A 40 6.18 2.47 -5.25
N SER A 41 5.36 2.04 -6.23
CA SER A 41 3.93 2.34 -6.23
C SER A 41 3.15 1.52 -5.18
N ALA A 42 3.72 0.42 -4.67
CA ALA A 42 3.18 -0.31 -3.54
C ALA A 42 3.12 0.55 -2.27
N VAL A 43 4.10 1.46 -2.09
CA VAL A 43 4.10 2.44 -1.00
C VAL A 43 2.91 3.39 -1.13
N ILE A 44 2.65 3.87 -2.35
CA ILE A 44 1.53 4.77 -2.63
C ILE A 44 0.20 4.07 -2.34
N ALA A 45 0.04 2.81 -2.77
CA ALA A 45 -1.14 2.01 -2.49
C ALA A 45 -1.37 1.81 -0.98
N LEU A 46 -0.31 1.51 -0.22
CA LEU A 46 -0.36 1.35 1.24
C LEU A 46 -0.86 2.61 1.94
N TYR A 47 -0.24 3.77 1.68
CA TYR A 47 -0.65 5.02 2.31
C TYR A 47 -2.03 5.47 1.85
N THR A 48 -2.38 5.24 0.58
CA THR A 48 -3.71 5.59 0.07
C THR A 48 -4.79 4.77 0.76
N ALA A 49 -4.59 3.45 0.89
CA ALA A 49 -5.49 2.58 1.62
C ALA A 49 -5.63 2.99 3.09
N LEU A 50 -4.50 3.28 3.76
CA LEU A 50 -4.50 3.71 5.16
C LEU A 50 -5.31 5.00 5.37
N LEU A 51 -5.17 5.97 4.46
CA LEU A 51 -5.86 7.26 4.57
C LEU A 51 -7.33 7.20 4.15
N ARG A 52 -7.69 6.29 3.24
CA ARG A 52 -9.06 6.17 2.72
C ARG A 52 -9.95 5.30 3.62
N GLY A 53 -9.41 4.18 4.11
CA GLY A 53 -10.06 3.31 5.09
C GLY A 53 -11.23 2.44 4.59
N ASP A 54 -11.68 2.60 3.34
CA ASP A 54 -12.84 1.91 2.76
C ASP A 54 -12.48 1.05 1.53
N VAL A 55 -11.20 0.75 1.31
CA VAL A 55 -10.77 -0.09 0.18
C VAL A 55 -10.94 -1.57 0.49
N TYR A 56 -11.40 -2.33 -0.50
CA TYR A 56 -11.67 -3.76 -0.39
C TYR A 56 -10.40 -4.58 -0.18
N ALA A 57 -9.38 -4.30 -0.99
CA ALA A 57 -8.11 -4.99 -0.94
C ALA A 57 -6.94 -4.09 -1.32
N VAL A 58 -5.76 -4.42 -0.81
CA VAL A 58 -4.48 -3.86 -1.23
C VAL A 58 -3.58 -5.00 -1.71
N ILE A 59 -3.16 -4.90 -2.97
CA ILE A 59 -2.32 -5.89 -3.64
C ILE A 59 -0.92 -5.31 -3.81
N LEU A 60 0.06 -5.95 -3.18
CA LEU A 60 1.45 -5.54 -3.17
C LEU A 60 2.26 -6.50 -4.03
N HIS A 61 2.87 -5.98 -5.09
CA HIS A 61 3.84 -6.69 -5.92
C HIS A 61 5.22 -6.08 -5.71
N ASP A 62 6.20 -6.91 -5.35
CA ASP A 62 7.58 -6.46 -5.08
C ASP A 62 7.67 -5.18 -4.20
N PRO A 63 6.99 -5.12 -3.03
CA PRO A 63 7.00 -3.91 -2.23
C PRO A 63 8.38 -3.70 -1.58
N PRO A 64 8.85 -2.44 -1.40
CA PRO A 64 10.06 -2.18 -0.63
C PRO A 64 9.92 -2.69 0.80
N ALA A 65 11.02 -3.21 1.37
CA ALA A 65 11.04 -3.79 2.70
C ALA A 65 10.81 -2.77 3.83
N THR A 66 11.13 -1.51 3.58
CA THR A 66 11.08 -0.38 4.51
C THR A 66 10.96 0.92 3.70
N GLN A 67 10.49 1.99 4.32
CA GLN A 67 10.56 3.34 3.80
C GLN A 67 12.01 3.85 3.71
N ASN A 68 12.92 3.30 4.53
CA ASN A 68 14.32 3.69 4.60
C ASN A 68 15.17 3.05 3.50
N VAL A 69 14.64 2.97 2.28
CA VAL A 69 15.39 2.50 1.12
C VAL A 69 16.37 3.59 0.71
N ARG A 70 17.63 3.21 0.48
CA ARG A 70 18.64 4.15 -0.02
C ARG A 70 18.37 4.46 -1.49
N SER A 71 18.44 5.74 -1.84
CA SER A 71 18.58 6.16 -3.24
C SER A 71 19.94 5.75 -3.80
N ASN A 72 20.01 5.65 -5.12
CA ASN A 72 21.26 5.45 -5.83
C ASN A 72 22.16 6.70 -5.69
N PRO A 73 23.50 6.55 -5.76
CA PRO A 73 24.44 7.68 -5.63
C PRO A 73 24.27 8.79 -6.67
N ASP A 74 23.69 8.47 -7.83
CA ASP A 74 23.38 9.43 -8.90
C ASP A 74 22.08 10.22 -8.67
N GLY A 75 21.43 10.03 -7.52
CA GLY A 75 20.18 10.68 -7.16
C GLY A 75 18.93 10.01 -7.74
N THR A 76 19.08 8.89 -8.45
CA THR A 76 17.94 8.06 -8.88
C THR A 76 17.51 7.10 -7.78
N GLY A 77 16.35 6.47 -7.91
CA GLY A 77 15.85 5.48 -6.96
C GLY A 77 14.35 5.63 -6.69
N PRO A 78 13.79 4.78 -5.82
CA PRO A 78 12.38 4.82 -5.47
C PRO A 78 12.00 6.18 -4.86
N ALA A 79 11.08 6.90 -5.49
CA ALA A 79 10.60 8.20 -5.01
C ALA A 79 9.50 8.00 -3.95
N ILE A 80 9.89 7.36 -2.84
CA ILE A 80 8.97 6.90 -1.79
C ILE A 80 9.05 7.76 -0.53
N GLU A 81 9.87 8.79 -0.47
CA GLU A 81 10.09 9.55 0.77
C GLU A 81 8.79 10.18 1.29
N MET A 82 8.53 10.03 2.58
CA MET A 82 7.44 10.70 3.29
C MET A 82 8.04 11.45 4.48
N ILE A 83 7.83 12.77 4.54
CA ILE A 83 8.44 13.60 5.58
C ILE A 83 8.07 13.04 6.96
N ASN A 84 9.11 12.72 7.74
CA ASN A 84 9.00 12.33 9.14
C ASN A 84 8.24 11.03 9.45
N CYS A 85 7.84 10.24 8.44
CA CYS A 85 7.02 9.04 8.65
C CYS A 85 7.68 8.00 9.56
N LEU A 86 9.00 7.80 9.43
CA LEU A 86 9.79 6.82 10.20
C LEU A 86 9.86 7.11 11.71
N ARG A 87 9.40 8.28 12.16
CA ARG A 87 9.20 8.52 13.61
C ARG A 87 7.99 7.81 14.18
N TYR A 88 7.06 7.38 13.34
CA TYR A 88 5.76 6.85 13.74
C TYR A 88 5.46 5.47 13.15
N THR A 89 5.93 5.18 11.93
CA THR A 89 5.58 3.95 11.22
C THR A 89 6.61 3.59 10.16
N ASP A 90 6.45 2.41 9.56
CA ASP A 90 7.18 1.92 8.39
C ASP A 90 6.22 1.06 7.54
N LEU A 91 6.59 0.71 6.31
CA LEU A 91 5.72 0.03 5.35
C LEU A 91 5.09 -1.27 5.88
N PRO A 92 5.82 -2.17 6.57
CA PRO A 92 5.21 -3.36 7.18
C PRO A 92 4.16 -3.02 8.23
N TYR A 93 4.36 -1.95 9.00
CA TYR A 93 3.41 -1.52 10.02
C TYR A 93 2.17 -0.92 9.38
N VAL A 94 2.34 -0.09 8.35
CA VAL A 94 1.22 0.42 7.53
C VAL A 94 0.39 -0.74 6.99
N ALA A 95 1.03 -1.75 6.38
CA ALA A 95 0.33 -2.92 5.86
C ALA A 95 -0.47 -3.67 6.93
N GLY A 96 0.06 -3.77 8.16
CA GLY A 96 -0.68 -4.38 9.27
C GLY A 96 -1.83 -3.53 9.80
N LEU A 97 -1.69 -2.20 9.78
CA LEU A 97 -2.74 -1.25 10.19
C LEU A 97 -3.93 -1.21 9.24
N LEU A 98 -3.82 -1.83 8.06
CA LEU A 98 -4.93 -1.95 7.12
C LEU A 98 -5.99 -2.96 7.56
N TRP A 99 -5.78 -3.75 8.61
CA TRP A 99 -6.82 -4.64 9.10
C TRP A 99 -8.14 -3.86 9.34
N PRO A 100 -9.30 -4.30 8.80
CA PRO A 100 -9.57 -5.61 8.18
C PRO A 100 -9.48 -5.68 6.64
N THR A 101 -9.04 -4.63 5.93
CA THR A 101 -8.84 -4.66 4.46
C THR A 101 -8.02 -5.87 4.04
N GLN A 102 -8.40 -6.51 2.94
CA GLN A 102 -7.69 -7.69 2.45
C GLN A 102 -6.28 -7.31 1.98
N LEU A 103 -5.26 -7.89 2.60
CA LEU A 103 -3.86 -7.72 2.22
C LEU A 103 -3.44 -8.87 1.29
N VAL A 104 -2.97 -8.54 0.10
CA VAL A 104 -2.57 -9.54 -0.91
C VAL A 104 -1.13 -9.30 -1.31
N PHE A 105 -0.28 -10.31 -1.18
CA PHE A 105 1.06 -10.31 -1.75
C PHE A 105 1.02 -11.06 -3.09
N LEU A 106 1.32 -10.33 -4.17
CA LEU A 106 1.54 -10.90 -5.49
C LEU A 106 3.04 -11.21 -5.61
N GLY A 107 3.39 -12.49 -5.61
CA GLY A 107 4.78 -12.93 -5.61
C GLY A 107 5.46 -12.83 -4.22
N PRO A 108 6.79 -12.85 -4.17
CA PRO A 108 7.53 -12.79 -2.92
C PRO A 108 7.39 -11.42 -2.26
N ARG A 109 7.38 -11.42 -0.93
CA ARG A 109 7.34 -10.21 -0.10
C ARG A 109 8.54 -10.19 0.86
N PRO A 110 9.12 -9.02 1.18
CA PRO A 110 10.27 -8.93 2.08
C PRO A 110 9.96 -9.46 3.49
N GLU A 111 10.96 -10.01 4.19
CA GLU A 111 10.79 -10.63 5.52
C GLU A 111 10.10 -9.70 6.53
N SER A 112 10.37 -8.39 6.45
CA SER A 112 9.82 -7.35 7.34
C SER A 112 8.28 -7.35 7.42
N TYR A 113 7.58 -7.69 6.34
CA TYR A 113 6.12 -7.80 6.29
C TYR A 113 5.56 -9.00 7.05
N ALA A 114 6.39 -9.93 7.53
CA ALA A 114 5.95 -10.99 8.44
C ALA A 114 5.29 -10.42 9.70
N TRP A 115 5.66 -9.20 10.11
CA TRP A 115 4.98 -8.50 11.19
C TRP A 115 3.50 -8.24 10.88
N ALA A 116 3.18 -7.73 9.69
CA ALA A 116 1.81 -7.45 9.25
C ALA A 116 0.96 -8.72 9.23
N GLU A 117 1.52 -9.81 8.71
CA GLU A 117 0.83 -11.10 8.64
C GLU A 117 0.54 -11.65 10.04
N ARG A 118 1.51 -11.57 10.96
CA ARG A 118 1.30 -11.97 12.35
C ARG A 118 0.22 -11.14 13.03
N LEU A 119 0.14 -9.84 12.73
CA LEU A 119 -0.92 -8.99 13.25
C LEU A 119 -2.30 -9.43 12.71
N TYR A 120 -2.43 -9.64 11.40
CA TYR A 120 -3.67 -10.13 10.79
C TYR A 120 -4.08 -11.50 11.37
N MET A 121 -3.15 -12.43 11.53
CA MET A 121 -3.41 -13.73 12.15
C MET A 121 -3.89 -13.59 13.60
N LYS A 122 -3.32 -12.65 14.36
CA LYS A 122 -3.69 -12.40 15.75
C LYS A 122 -5.07 -11.75 15.89
N LEU A 123 -5.40 -10.78 15.02
CA LEU A 123 -6.69 -10.10 15.03
C LEU A 123 -7.81 -10.97 14.44
N GLY A 124 -7.49 -11.88 13.52
CA GLY A 124 -8.43 -12.81 12.93
C GLY A 124 -9.44 -12.12 12.02
N ALA A 125 -10.59 -12.78 11.84
CA ALA A 125 -11.67 -12.28 10.98
C ALA A 125 -12.18 -10.89 11.45
N PRO A 126 -12.51 -9.98 10.52
CA PRO A 126 -12.67 -10.21 9.07
C PRO A 126 -11.39 -10.02 8.24
N GLY A 127 -10.24 -9.76 8.86
CA GLY A 127 -8.98 -9.54 8.13
C GLY A 127 -8.48 -10.78 7.38
N VAL A 128 -8.02 -10.58 6.15
CA VAL A 128 -7.51 -11.66 5.28
C VAL A 128 -6.14 -11.27 4.72
N VAL A 129 -5.18 -12.19 4.83
CA VAL A 129 -3.89 -12.11 4.11
C VAL A 129 -3.86 -13.22 3.06
N ARG A 130 -3.45 -12.91 1.83
CA ARG A 130 -3.26 -13.90 0.76
C ARG A 130 -1.90 -13.76 0.10
N HIS A 131 -1.37 -14.90 -0.33
CA HIS A 131 -0.21 -14.98 -1.22
C HIS A 131 -0.66 -15.59 -2.53
N VAL A 132 -0.47 -14.87 -3.62
CA VAL A 132 -0.88 -15.30 -4.96
C VAL A 132 0.31 -15.23 -5.90
N LYS A 133 0.42 -16.20 -6.81
CA LYS A 133 1.44 -16.18 -7.87
C LYS A 133 1.02 -15.32 -9.05
N ASN A 134 -0.28 -15.32 -9.35
CA ASN A 134 -0.88 -14.62 -10.48
C ASN A 134 -2.17 -13.92 -10.02
N LEU A 135 -2.44 -12.74 -10.57
CA LEU A 135 -3.63 -11.96 -10.19
C LEU A 135 -4.95 -12.69 -10.52
N SER A 136 -4.98 -13.52 -11.55
CA SER A 136 -6.14 -14.35 -11.89
C SER A 136 -6.55 -15.34 -10.78
N THR A 137 -5.65 -15.66 -9.85
CA THR A 137 -5.94 -16.55 -8.71
C THR A 137 -6.44 -15.81 -7.47
N TRP A 138 -6.49 -14.48 -7.50
CA TRP A 138 -7.05 -13.66 -6.42
C TRP A 138 -8.57 -13.50 -6.54
N VAL A 139 -9.09 -13.50 -7.78
CA VAL A 139 -10.49 -13.25 -8.13
C VAL A 139 -11.42 -14.33 -7.59
#